data_AF-A0A366H5L2-F1
#
_entry.id   AF-A0A366H5L2-F1
#
_cell.length_a   1.000
_cell.length_b   1.000
_cell.length_c   1.000
_cell.angle_alpha   90.00
_cell.angle_beta   90.00
_cell.angle_gamma   90.00
#
_symmetry.space_group_name_H-M   'P 1'
#
loop_
_entity.id
_entity.type
_entity.pdbx_description
1 polymer ?
#
loop_
_entity_poly.entity_id
_entity_poly.type
_entity_poly.pdbx_seq_one_letter_code
_entity_poly.pdbx_strand_id
1 'polypeptide(L)'
;MDDLPSIPALIQRTKALAALDLIMSPEWAFRYFSFNCTWAAGEQMASMRDGSGDDWSLVFHKDGWSGLKGLTHESDAWSEGGAELSAALQSVIPPTLRTFASEYYEVEIPLKVVTKIYTLAPITREMVKSLNPAITLKDIQAELRDGIGYPV
;
A
#
# COMPACT_ATOMS: atom_id res chain seq x y z
N MET A 1 -8.84 7.50 -23.14
CA MET A 1 -8.46 6.54 -22.09
C MET A 1 -7.05 6.89 -21.72
N ASP A 2 -6.82 7.29 -20.48
CA ASP A 2 -5.47 7.26 -19.93
C ASP A 2 -5.05 5.79 -19.78
N ASP A 3 -3.77 5.50 -19.92
CA ASP A 3 -3.28 4.14 -19.72
C ASP A 3 -3.29 3.78 -18.24
N LEU A 4 -3.65 2.54 -17.94
CA LEU A 4 -3.50 1.98 -16.60
C LEU A 4 -2.04 2.13 -16.13
N PRO A 5 -1.79 2.43 -14.84
CA PRO A 5 -0.43 2.54 -14.33
C PRO A 5 0.34 1.24 -14.60
N SER A 6 1.58 1.37 -15.05
CA SER A 6 2.42 0.22 -15.35
C SER A 6 2.60 -0.69 -14.13
N ILE A 7 2.80 -1.99 -14.36
CA ILE A 7 3.04 -2.96 -13.28
C ILE A 7 4.15 -2.53 -12.31
N PRO A 8 5.30 -1.99 -12.76
CA PRO A 8 6.29 -1.40 -11.85
C PRO A 8 5.74 -0.27 -10.96
N ALA A 9 4.89 0.61 -11.50
CA ALA A 9 4.26 1.68 -10.73
C ALA A 9 3.23 1.15 -9.71
N LEU A 10 2.49 0.08 -10.06
CA LEU A 10 1.60 -0.62 -9.12
C LEU A 10 2.39 -1.28 -7.96
N ILE A 11 3.48 -1.99 -8.27
CA ILE A 11 4.38 -2.57 -7.26
C ILE A 11 4.93 -1.49 -6.33
N GLN A 12 5.41 -0.37 -6.88
CA GLN A 12 5.92 0.76 -6.11
C GLN A 12 4.87 1.31 -5.13
N ARG A 13 3.64 1.54 -5.59
CA ARG A 13 2.54 2.09 -4.77
C ARG A 13 2.13 1.14 -3.66
N THR A 14 1.96 -0.15 -3.99
CA THR A 14 1.53 -1.16 -3.02
C THR A 14 2.59 -1.46 -1.97
N LYS A 15 3.88 -1.44 -2.33
CA LYS A 15 4.98 -1.47 -1.35
C LYS A 15 5.01 -0.24 -0.44
N ALA A 16 4.78 0.96 -0.99
CA ALA A 16 4.73 2.18 -0.20
C ALA A 16 3.57 2.17 0.81
N LEU A 17 2.38 1.68 0.42
CA LEU A 17 1.23 1.50 1.32
C LEU A 17 1.53 0.49 2.44
N ALA A 18 1.99 -0.71 2.09
CA ALA A 18 2.33 -1.73 3.10
C ALA A 18 3.44 -1.30 4.07
N ALA A 19 4.43 -0.53 3.59
CA ALA A 19 5.48 0.03 4.43
C ALA A 19 4.96 1.11 5.39
N LEU A 20 3.98 1.91 4.94
CA LEU A 20 3.31 2.89 5.79
C LEU A 20 2.49 2.19 6.88
N ASP A 21 1.70 1.18 6.50
CA ASP A 21 0.92 0.36 7.43
C ASP A 21 1.78 -0.30 8.51
N LEU A 22 2.93 -0.86 8.13
CA LEU A 22 3.88 -1.46 9.08
C LEU A 22 4.50 -0.43 10.05
N ILE A 23 4.81 0.79 9.59
CA ILE A 23 5.38 1.84 10.44
C ILE A 23 4.32 2.38 11.41
N MET A 24 3.09 2.58 10.94
CA MET A 24 2.03 3.22 11.72
C MET A 24 1.29 2.22 12.62
N SER A 25 1.14 0.97 12.17
CA SER A 25 0.45 -0.12 12.86
C SER A 25 1.27 -1.42 12.77
N PRO A 26 2.32 -1.59 13.59
CA PRO A 26 3.18 -2.78 13.57
C PRO A 26 2.41 -4.09 13.73
N GLU A 27 1.38 -4.09 14.59
CA GLU A 27 0.52 -5.23 14.86
C GLU A 27 -0.28 -5.62 13.62
N TRP A 28 -0.04 -6.83 13.12
CA TRP A 28 -0.65 -7.39 11.91
C TRP A 28 -2.19 -7.26 11.85
N ALA A 29 -2.86 -7.32 13.00
CA ALA A 29 -4.32 -7.25 13.11
C ALA A 29 -4.91 -5.91 12.66
N PHE A 30 -4.15 -4.81 12.74
CA PHE A 30 -4.63 -3.46 12.40
C PHE A 30 -4.17 -2.98 11.03
N ARG A 31 -3.39 -3.78 10.30
CA ARG A 31 -2.94 -3.43 8.94
C ARG A 31 -3.99 -3.79 7.90
N TYR A 32 -4.38 -2.79 7.12
CA TYR A 32 -5.23 -2.98 5.95
C TYR A 32 -4.38 -3.46 4.77
N PHE A 33 -3.30 -2.76 4.44
CA PHE A 33 -2.44 -3.06 3.31
C PHE A 33 -1.31 -4.00 3.70
N SER A 34 -0.99 -4.92 2.79
CA SER A 34 0.10 -5.87 2.96
C SER A 34 0.79 -6.10 1.62
N PHE A 35 2.10 -6.33 1.65
CA PHE A 35 2.88 -6.72 0.49
C PHE A 35 3.79 -7.86 0.89
N ASN A 36 3.78 -8.94 0.11
CA ASN A 36 4.68 -10.06 0.24
C ASN A 36 5.56 -10.13 -1.02
N CYS A 37 6.84 -9.77 -0.88
CA CYS A 37 7.81 -9.79 -1.98
C CYS A 37 8.36 -11.19 -2.30
N THR A 38 7.95 -12.22 -1.55
CA THR A 38 8.34 -13.63 -1.72
C THR A 38 7.13 -14.56 -1.80
N TRP A 39 5.99 -14.05 -2.28
CA TRP A 39 4.70 -14.76 -2.32
C TRP A 39 4.80 -16.15 -2.96
N ALA A 40 5.46 -16.24 -4.11
CA ALA A 40 5.86 -17.51 -4.72
C ALA A 40 7.12 -17.31 -5.59
N ALA A 41 7.59 -18.38 -6.24
CA ALA A 41 8.80 -18.35 -7.06
C ALA A 41 8.65 -17.42 -8.30
N GLY A 42 9.17 -16.20 -8.19
CA GLY A 42 9.02 -15.18 -9.23
C GLY A 42 7.72 -14.36 -9.13
N GLU A 43 6.99 -14.48 -8.03
CA GLU A 43 5.75 -13.74 -7.77
C GLU A 43 5.85 -12.86 -6.53
N GLN A 44 5.21 -11.70 -6.62
CA GLN A 44 4.96 -10.80 -5.50
C GLN A 44 3.45 -10.59 -5.37
N MET A 45 2.94 -10.41 -4.16
CA MET A 45 1.52 -10.17 -3.93
C MET A 45 1.33 -8.94 -3.06
N ALA A 46 0.45 -8.05 -3.50
CA ALA A 46 -0.11 -6.98 -2.70
C ALA A 46 -1.55 -7.36 -2.31
N SER A 47 -1.98 -6.97 -1.12
CA SER A 47 -3.37 -7.12 -0.71
C SER A 47 -3.85 -5.97 0.17
N MET A 48 -5.17 -5.85 0.26
CA MET A 48 -5.88 -5.03 1.22
C MET A 48 -7.01 -5.84 1.83
N ARG A 49 -7.29 -5.58 3.11
CA ARG A 49 -8.47 -6.05 3.84
C ARG A 49 -8.92 -4.93 4.78
N ASP A 50 -10.19 -4.56 4.79
CA ASP A 50 -10.70 -3.51 5.69
C ASP A 50 -11.17 -4.06 7.07
N GLY A 51 -11.31 -5.38 7.17
CA GLY A 51 -11.86 -6.06 8.35
C GLY A 51 -13.39 -6.03 8.46
N SER A 52 -14.09 -5.42 7.50
CA SER A 52 -15.56 -5.32 7.46
C SER A 52 -16.17 -6.12 6.30
N GLY A 53 -15.42 -6.38 5.22
CA GLY A 53 -15.85 -7.23 4.11
C GLY A 53 -15.24 -6.90 2.75
N ASP A 54 -14.52 -5.78 2.64
CA ASP A 54 -13.80 -5.41 1.43
C ASP A 54 -12.39 -6.02 1.43
N ASP A 55 -12.05 -6.69 0.34
CA ASP A 55 -10.73 -7.28 0.13
C ASP A 55 -10.26 -7.11 -1.32
N TRP A 56 -8.96 -6.97 -1.51
CA TRP A 56 -8.37 -7.25 -2.81
C TRP A 56 -7.00 -7.91 -2.69
N SER A 57 -6.63 -8.65 -3.72
CA SER A 57 -5.34 -9.30 -3.92
C SER A 57 -4.86 -9.06 -5.35
N LEU A 58 -3.63 -8.56 -5.47
CA LEU A 58 -2.97 -8.22 -6.73
C LEU A 58 -1.65 -8.98 -6.80
N VAL A 59 -1.58 -9.98 -7.68
CA VAL A 59 -0.36 -10.77 -7.93
C VAL A 59 0.40 -10.17 -9.09
N PHE A 60 1.72 -10.06 -8.95
CA PHE A 60 2.67 -9.61 -9.97
C PHE A 60 3.66 -10.73 -10.28
N HIS A 61 3.75 -11.12 -11.55
CA HIS A 61 4.72 -12.14 -11.99
C HIS A 61 5.94 -11.50 -12.65
N LYS A 62 7.12 -12.11 -12.47
CA LYS A 62 8.41 -11.66 -13.02
C LYS A 62 8.42 -11.48 -14.55
N ASP A 63 7.51 -12.14 -15.26
CA ASP A 63 7.39 -12.06 -16.72
C ASP A 63 6.55 -10.85 -17.20
N GLY A 64 6.19 -9.93 -16.29
CA GLY A 64 5.58 -8.65 -16.64
C GLY A 64 4.06 -8.66 -16.79
N TRP A 65 3.37 -9.65 -16.22
CA TRP A 65 1.90 -9.68 -16.11
C TRP A 65 1.45 -9.56 -14.64
N SER A 66 0.20 -9.14 -14.44
CA SER A 66 -0.43 -9.04 -13.11
C SER A 66 -1.89 -9.47 -13.13
N GLY A 67 -2.34 -10.13 -12.07
CA GLY A 67 -3.75 -10.51 -11.88
C GLY A 67 -4.33 -9.81 -10.65
N LEU A 68 -5.42 -9.06 -10.84
CA LEU A 68 -6.20 -8.45 -9.75
C LEU A 68 -7.45 -9.29 -9.51
N LYS A 69 -7.72 -9.61 -8.24
CA LYS A 69 -9.02 -10.06 -7.73
C LYS A 69 -9.41 -9.16 -6.57
N GLY A 70 -10.66 -8.75 -6.48
CA GLY A 70 -11.18 -8.07 -5.30
C GLY A 70 -12.69 -8.18 -5.18
N LEU A 71 -13.17 -7.88 -3.98
CA LEU A 71 -14.56 -7.74 -3.60
C LEU A 71 -14.70 -6.40 -2.87
N THR A 72 -15.75 -5.66 -3.20
CA THR A 72 -16.16 -4.49 -2.42
C THR A 72 -17.66 -4.57 -2.20
N HIS A 73 -18.03 -4.93 -0.96
CA HIS A 73 -19.38 -5.33 -0.59
C HIS A 73 -20.32 -4.13 -0.44
N GLU A 74 -19.77 -2.95 -0.11
CA GLU A 74 -20.49 -1.68 0.00
C GLU A 74 -20.51 -0.88 -1.33
N SER A 75 -20.03 -1.46 -2.44
CA SER A 75 -20.02 -0.75 -3.72
C SER A 75 -21.35 -0.77 -4.46
N ASP A 76 -21.71 0.37 -5.08
CA ASP A 76 -22.87 0.49 -5.99
C ASP A 76 -22.78 -0.44 -7.22
N ALA A 77 -21.62 -1.04 -7.49
CA ALA A 77 -21.46 -2.05 -8.53
C ALA A 77 -22.08 -3.43 -8.15
N TRP A 78 -22.39 -3.66 -6.88
CA TRP A 78 -23.07 -4.86 -6.37
C TRP A 78 -24.56 -4.65 -6.09
N SER A 79 -25.05 -3.42 -6.06
CA SER A 79 -26.49 -3.10 -6.08
C SER A 79 -26.99 -2.97 -7.54
N GLU A 80 -28.31 -3.03 -7.78
CA GLU A 80 -28.87 -3.01 -9.15
C GLU A 80 -28.69 -1.64 -9.84
N GLY A 81 -27.53 -1.42 -10.46
CA GLY A 81 -27.24 -0.17 -11.18
C GLY A 81 -25.89 -0.10 -11.90
N GLY A 82 -25.21 -1.23 -12.13
CA GLY A 82 -23.80 -1.32 -12.53
C GLY A 82 -23.41 -0.75 -13.90
N ALA A 83 -23.47 0.57 -14.06
CA ALA A 83 -23.13 1.30 -15.28
C ALA A 83 -22.26 2.54 -15.01
N GLU A 84 -21.14 2.39 -14.28
CA GLU A 84 -19.84 3.03 -14.60
C GLU A 84 -18.70 2.61 -13.66
N LEU A 85 -17.56 2.21 -14.23
CA LEU A 85 -16.23 2.22 -13.59
C LEU A 85 -15.30 3.02 -14.53
N SER A 86 -14.43 3.91 -14.08
CA SER A 86 -14.24 4.45 -12.72
C SER A 86 -13.34 5.70 -12.77
N ALA A 87 -13.32 6.51 -11.71
CA ALA A 87 -12.33 7.58 -11.54
C ALA A 87 -10.89 7.06 -11.25
N ALA A 88 -10.67 5.74 -11.21
CA ALA A 88 -9.47 5.08 -10.66
C ALA A 88 -8.14 5.37 -11.38
N LEU A 89 -8.16 6.12 -12.49
CA LEU A 89 -6.96 6.53 -13.23
C LEU A 89 -6.56 8.02 -13.04
N GLN A 90 -7.44 8.90 -12.56
CA GLN A 90 -7.36 10.33 -12.91
C GLN A 90 -6.30 11.19 -12.17
N SER A 91 -5.37 10.64 -11.37
CA SER A 91 -4.33 11.49 -10.71
C SER A 91 -3.03 10.81 -10.25
N VAL A 92 -3.10 9.59 -9.70
CA VAL A 92 -2.04 8.57 -9.74
C VAL A 92 -0.58 8.99 -9.36
N ILE A 93 -0.22 9.60 -8.21
CA ILE A 93 -0.92 9.97 -6.98
C ILE A 93 -0.14 11.14 -6.29
N PRO A 94 -0.65 12.38 -6.23
CA PRO A 94 -0.09 13.48 -5.41
C PRO A 94 -1.14 14.11 -4.45
N PRO A 95 -0.72 14.93 -3.45
CA PRO A 95 -1.33 15.09 -2.11
C PRO A 95 -2.12 13.97 -1.41
N THR A 96 -2.96 13.21 -2.10
CA THR A 96 -3.95 12.30 -1.52
C THR A 96 -3.38 11.17 -0.68
N LEU A 97 -2.15 10.70 -0.93
CA LEU A 97 -1.52 9.69 -0.06
C LEU A 97 -1.26 10.22 1.37
N ARG A 98 -0.95 11.51 1.52
CA ARG A 98 -0.86 12.14 2.84
C ARG A 98 -2.24 12.27 3.47
N THR A 99 -3.22 12.76 2.71
CA THR A 99 -4.60 12.93 3.19
C THR A 99 -5.18 11.60 3.65
N PHE A 100 -5.14 10.58 2.79
CA PHE A 100 -5.56 9.21 3.11
C PHE A 100 -4.88 8.68 4.36
N ALA A 101 -3.54 8.75 4.44
CA ALA A 101 -2.84 8.24 5.60
C ALA A 101 -3.18 9.03 6.88
N SER A 102 -3.38 10.35 6.78
CA SER A 102 -3.78 11.17 7.94
C SER A 102 -5.23 10.97 8.37
N GLU A 103 -6.13 10.66 7.44
CA GLU A 103 -7.51 10.26 7.74
C GLU A 103 -7.55 8.85 8.34
N TYR A 104 -6.78 7.91 7.78
CA TYR A 104 -6.78 6.49 8.16
C TYR A 104 -6.09 6.20 9.50
N TYR A 105 -4.91 6.78 9.76
CA TYR A 105 -4.24 6.64 11.06
C TYR A 105 -4.63 7.75 12.06
N GLU A 106 -5.58 8.62 11.70
CA GLU A 106 -6.08 9.75 12.52
C GLU A 106 -4.99 10.74 13.03
N VAL A 107 -3.85 10.84 12.33
CA VAL A 107 -2.71 11.70 12.74
C VAL A 107 -2.12 12.53 11.60
N GLU A 108 -1.63 13.74 11.88
CA GLU A 108 -0.98 14.56 10.85
C GLU A 108 0.37 13.97 10.42
N ILE A 109 0.48 13.61 9.13
CA ILE A 109 1.68 12.99 8.59
C ILE A 109 2.55 13.99 7.83
N PRO A 110 3.88 14.02 8.05
CA PRO A 110 4.78 14.93 7.33
C PRO A 110 4.88 14.58 5.83
N LEU A 111 4.41 15.49 4.96
CA LEU A 111 4.42 15.33 3.50
C LEU A 111 5.81 14.92 2.97
N LYS A 112 6.88 15.54 3.49
CA LYS A 112 8.28 15.26 3.10
C LYS A 112 8.71 13.81 3.37
N VAL A 113 8.12 13.15 4.36
CA VAL A 113 8.41 11.76 4.70
C VAL A 113 7.60 10.83 3.80
N VAL A 114 6.31 11.08 3.62
CA VAL A 114 5.45 10.35 2.66
C VAL A 114 6.01 10.41 1.24
N THR A 115 6.48 11.57 0.79
CA THR A 115 7.11 11.69 -0.54
C THR A 115 8.33 10.77 -0.66
N LYS A 116 9.21 10.72 0.36
CA LYS A 116 10.36 9.81 0.37
C LYS A 116 9.93 8.34 0.31
N ILE A 117 8.92 7.96 1.08
CA ILE A 117 8.37 6.59 1.11
C ILE A 117 7.77 6.22 -0.26
N TYR A 118 7.00 7.15 -0.85
CA TYR A 118 6.43 6.95 -2.18
C TYR A 118 7.50 6.78 -3.26
N THR A 119 8.62 7.52 -3.18
CA THR A 119 9.75 7.40 -4.11
C THR A 119 10.68 6.20 -3.86
N LEU A 120 10.32 5.28 -2.96
CA LEU A 120 11.14 4.13 -2.55
C LEU A 120 12.55 4.54 -2.04
N ALA A 121 12.65 5.69 -1.36
CA ALA A 121 13.87 6.05 -0.65
C ALA A 121 14.03 5.17 0.61
N PRO A 122 15.26 4.81 1.03
CA PRO A 122 15.48 4.00 2.21
C PRO A 122 14.84 4.59 3.48
N ILE A 123 14.15 3.76 4.27
CA ILE A 123 13.56 4.19 5.55
C ILE A 123 14.67 4.45 6.56
N THR A 124 14.76 5.68 7.07
CA THR A 124 15.72 6.04 8.13
C THR A 124 15.09 6.04 9.51
N ARG A 125 15.91 6.03 10.57
CA ARG A 125 15.44 6.07 11.97
C ARG A 125 14.63 7.34 12.26
N GLU A 126 15.02 8.44 11.63
CA GLU A 126 14.37 9.75 11.73
C GLU A 126 13.00 9.72 11.05
N MET A 127 12.87 9.01 9.92
CA MET A 127 11.58 8.83 9.24
C MET A 127 10.62 8.02 10.11
N VAL A 128 11.05 6.87 10.65
CA VAL A 128 10.23 6.06 11.57
C VAL A 128 9.80 6.90 12.77
N LYS A 129 10.74 7.55 13.46
CA LYS A 129 10.44 8.36 14.65
C LYS A 129 9.53 9.57 14.37
N SER A 130 9.52 10.09 13.14
CA SER A 130 8.62 11.18 12.71
C SER A 130 7.21 10.74 12.36
N LEU A 131 6.99 9.43 12.16
CA LEU A 131 5.71 8.82 11.81
C LEU A 131 5.07 8.14 13.03
N ASN A 132 5.85 7.27 13.69
CA ASN A 132 5.45 6.56 14.89
C ASN A 132 6.56 6.66 15.96
N PRO A 133 6.45 7.60 16.92
CA PRO A 133 7.45 7.77 17.98
C PRO A 133 7.55 6.61 18.98
N ALA A 134 6.58 5.67 18.98
CA ALA A 134 6.54 4.56 19.93
C ALA A 134 7.43 3.37 19.53
N ILE A 135 7.88 3.32 18.27
CA ILE A 135 8.72 2.24 17.73
C ILE A 135 10.09 2.74 17.24
N THR A 136 11.01 1.81 17.03
CA THR A 136 12.30 2.06 16.39
C THR A 136 12.39 1.34 15.05
N LEU A 137 13.27 1.82 14.17
CA LEU A 137 13.55 1.12 12.90
C LEU A 137 13.94 -0.35 13.12
N LYS A 138 14.64 -0.67 14.22
CA LYS A 138 15.08 -2.04 14.53
C LYS A 138 13.91 -3.02 14.67
N ASP A 139 12.79 -2.55 15.18
CA ASP A 139 11.62 -3.39 15.49
C ASP A 139 10.89 -3.83 14.21
N ILE A 140 10.97 -3.03 13.15
CA ILE A 140 10.31 -3.26 11.86
C ILE A 140 11.28 -3.57 10.70
N GLN A 141 12.60 -3.47 10.91
CA GLN A 141 13.61 -3.56 9.83
C GLN A 141 13.57 -4.89 9.06
N ALA A 142 13.36 -6.00 9.77
CA ALA A 142 13.26 -7.32 9.15
C ALA A 142 12.01 -7.42 8.26
N GLU A 143 10.86 -6.94 8.72
CA GLU A 143 9.62 -7.04 7.95
C GLU A 143 9.58 -6.05 6.76
N LEU A 144 10.15 -4.85 6.91
CA LEU A 144 10.38 -3.93 5.79
C LEU A 144 11.24 -4.57 4.69
N ARG A 145 12.36 -5.20 5.06
CA ARG A 145 13.32 -5.78 4.10
C ARG A 145 12.84 -7.11 3.52
N ASP A 146 12.41 -8.04 4.36
CA ASP A 146 12.22 -9.45 4.01
C ASP A 146 10.74 -9.79 3.69
N GLY A 147 9.79 -9.03 4.26
CA GLY A 147 8.36 -9.17 3.96
C GLY A 147 7.92 -8.28 2.80
N ILE A 148 8.10 -6.97 2.96
CA ILE A 148 7.63 -5.96 1.99
C ILE A 148 8.62 -5.80 0.82
N GLY A 149 9.90 -6.08 1.04
CA GLY A 149 10.95 -5.84 0.04
C GLY A 149 11.14 -4.35 -0.23
N TYR A 150 11.14 -3.56 0.86
CA TYR A 150 11.30 -2.12 0.89
C TYR A 150 12.73 -1.75 1.40
N PRO A 151 13.43 -0.76 0.81
CA PRO A 151 14.79 -0.41 1.22
C PRO A 151 14.89 0.19 2.63
N VAL A 152 15.90 -0.25 3.40
CA VAL A 152 16.19 0.12 4.80
C VAL A 152 17.68 0.15 5.09
#